data_AF-A0A2E4Y0N2-F1
#
_entry.id   AF-A0A2E4Y0N2-F1
#
_cell.length_a   1.000
_cell.length_b   1.000
_cell.length_c   1.000
_cell.angle_alpha   90.00
_cell.angle_beta   90.00
_cell.angle_gamma   90.00
#
_symmetry.space_group_name_H-M   'P 1'
#
loop_
_entity.id
_entity.type
_entity.pdbx_description
1 polymer ?
#
loop_
_entity_poly.entity_id
_entity_poly.type
_entity_poly.pdbx_seq_one_letter_code
_entity_poly.pdbx_strand_id
1 'polypeptide(L)'
;MRTVSARPETPSLSVSAIVPAPLGDGCALTIIVFPRLFDVPSRPAVTGRLSGIQDKIRLIHFIHVLERSFRYPYSAMSNEIRIAELISSRICHALAAPVGAIGNGMELIEEFEDSMQDEAMDLISMSATRSTNLIKFFRMAYGSAGYDGLGNPSEVRALAEGFVDTEKFSFDWNFDALAPGESLSPGHGKLLLLMIELASEMLLRDGAIEITYAPEADLCVFARADDATLDSALENAMTSDCDLNEVTARTIHGAYTALVARELEKNLSWERLADGISIRCG
;
A
#
# COMPACT_ATOMS: atom_id res chain seq x y z
N MET A 1 26.74 -12.06 29.27
CA MET A 1 26.01 -11.16 28.35
C MET A 1 25.86 -11.91 27.02
N ARG A 2 24.73 -12.61 26.84
CA ARG A 2 24.34 -13.29 25.59
C ARG A 2 22.84 -13.08 25.44
N THR A 3 22.45 -12.38 24.40
CA THR A 3 21.08 -12.25 23.92
C THR A 3 20.83 -13.32 22.85
N VAL A 4 19.77 -14.10 23.01
CA VAL A 4 19.18 -14.91 21.94
C VAL A 4 17.66 -14.70 21.93
N SER A 5 17.20 -14.29 20.75
CA SER A 5 15.87 -14.18 20.15
C SER A 5 14.78 -15.17 20.62
N ALA A 6 13.54 -14.67 20.71
CA ALA A 6 12.32 -15.41 20.35
C ALA A 6 11.35 -14.49 19.58
N ARG A 7 10.82 -15.01 18.47
CA ARG A 7 10.00 -14.34 17.44
C ARG A 7 8.63 -13.86 17.96
N PRO A 8 8.00 -12.82 17.37
CA PRO A 8 6.56 -12.61 17.54
C PRO A 8 5.80 -13.64 16.70
N GLU A 9 5.07 -14.53 17.36
CA GLU A 9 4.03 -15.36 16.74
C GLU A 9 2.87 -14.46 16.29
N THR A 10 2.38 -14.66 15.07
CA THR A 10 1.14 -14.05 14.56
C THR A 10 -0.03 -14.35 15.51
N PRO A 11 -0.83 -13.36 15.96
CA PRO A 11 -1.97 -13.65 16.81
C PRO A 11 -3.08 -14.28 15.97
N SER A 12 -3.22 -15.60 16.07
CA SER A 12 -4.41 -16.32 15.65
C SER A 12 -5.56 -15.99 16.62
N LEU A 13 -6.72 -15.62 16.08
CA LEU A 13 -7.96 -15.59 16.83
C LEU A 13 -8.23 -17.02 17.33
N SER A 14 -8.03 -17.27 18.62
CA SER A 14 -8.42 -18.54 19.24
C SER A 14 -9.76 -18.37 19.94
N VAL A 15 -10.77 -19.10 19.47
CA VAL A 15 -12.03 -19.29 20.19
C VAL A 15 -11.70 -20.04 21.47
N SER A 16 -11.62 -19.33 22.60
CA SER A 16 -10.92 -19.89 23.76
C SER A 16 -11.76 -20.84 24.62
N ALA A 17 -13.09 -20.92 24.44
CA ALA A 17 -13.92 -21.99 25.00
C ALA A 17 -15.36 -21.99 24.46
N ILE A 18 -15.89 -23.18 24.15
CA ILE A 18 -17.33 -23.48 24.19
C ILE A 18 -17.53 -24.26 25.49
N VAL A 19 -18.20 -23.67 26.48
CA VAL A 19 -18.51 -24.39 27.73
C VAL A 19 -19.93 -24.94 27.62
N PRO A 20 -20.13 -26.26 27.46
CA PRO A 20 -21.45 -26.86 27.61
C PRO A 20 -21.83 -26.85 29.09
N ALA A 21 -22.88 -26.11 29.45
CA ALA A 21 -23.48 -26.18 30.77
C ALA A 21 -24.70 -27.12 30.70
N PRO A 22 -24.78 -28.19 31.52
CA PRO A 22 -25.95 -29.04 31.55
C PRO A 22 -27.08 -28.33 32.30
N LEU A 23 -28.13 -27.97 31.59
CA LEU A 23 -29.45 -27.69 32.14
C LEU A 23 -30.41 -28.65 31.45
N GLY A 24 -31.34 -29.24 32.19
CA GLY A 24 -32.26 -30.29 31.71
C GLY A 24 -32.89 -29.99 30.34
N ASP A 25 -33.05 -31.06 29.55
CA ASP A 25 -33.69 -31.17 28.23
C ASP A 25 -33.35 -30.10 27.17
N GLY A 26 -32.12 -29.54 27.19
CA GLY A 26 -31.57 -28.82 26.03
C GLY A 26 -30.16 -28.27 26.22
N CYS A 27 -29.33 -28.28 25.16
CA CYS A 27 -28.00 -27.66 25.17
C CYS A 27 -28.11 -26.14 24.97
N ALA A 28 -27.67 -25.36 25.94
CA ALA A 28 -27.36 -23.94 25.75
C ALA A 28 -25.87 -23.78 25.42
N LEU A 29 -25.56 -22.99 24.38
CA LEU A 29 -24.19 -22.67 23.99
C LEU A 29 -23.89 -21.25 24.47
N THR A 30 -23.01 -21.10 25.46
CA THR A 30 -22.51 -19.77 25.86
C THR A 30 -21.17 -19.55 25.17
N ILE A 31 -21.12 -18.58 24.26
CA ILE A 31 -19.88 -18.16 23.59
C ILE A 31 -19.32 -16.98 24.40
N ILE A 32 -18.16 -17.17 25.03
CA ILE A 32 -17.44 -16.11 25.72
C ILE A 32 -16.23 -15.75 24.85
N VAL A 33 -16.26 -14.56 24.26
CA VAL A 33 -15.14 -14.02 23.48
C VAL A 33 -14.29 -13.17 24.42
N PHE A 34 -13.06 -13.60 24.69
CA PHE A 34 -12.08 -12.81 25.44
C PHE A 34 -11.09 -12.16 24.47
N PRO A 35 -10.92 -10.83 24.47
CA PRO A 35 -9.73 -10.24 23.89
C PRO A 35 -8.54 -10.55 24.82
N ARG A 36 -7.58 -11.36 24.36
CA ARG A 36 -6.31 -11.53 25.05
C ARG A 36 -5.44 -10.31 24.79
N LEU A 37 -5.69 -9.21 25.50
CA LEU A 37 -4.76 -8.14 25.86
C LEU A 37 -5.63 -6.94 26.29
N PHE A 38 -5.35 -6.42 27.48
CA PHE A 38 -6.04 -5.36 28.22
C PHE A 38 -7.15 -5.85 29.18
N ASP A 39 -6.78 -5.78 30.46
CA ASP A 39 -7.62 -5.88 31.64
C ASP A 39 -8.58 -4.69 31.66
N VAL A 40 -9.77 -4.84 31.08
CA VAL A 40 -10.88 -3.90 31.24
C VAL A 40 -12.08 -4.70 31.71
N PRO A 41 -12.54 -4.53 32.97
CA PRO A 41 -13.73 -5.19 33.44
C PRO A 41 -14.94 -4.38 32.98
N SER A 42 -15.79 -4.95 32.12
CA SER A 42 -17.24 -5.09 32.33
C SER A 42 -18.09 -5.27 31.05
N ARG A 43 -18.85 -6.39 31.04
CA ARG A 43 -20.11 -6.71 30.31
C ARG A 43 -20.03 -7.06 28.80
N PRO A 44 -21.06 -7.68 28.19
CA PRO A 44 -22.14 -8.54 28.71
C PRO A 44 -22.06 -9.99 28.16
N ALA A 45 -22.62 -10.97 28.87
CA ALA A 45 -22.82 -12.32 28.32
C ALA A 45 -24.17 -12.38 27.60
N VAL A 46 -24.20 -12.78 26.33
CA VAL A 46 -25.44 -13.08 25.60
C VAL A 46 -25.69 -14.58 25.67
N THR A 47 -26.78 -14.98 26.30
CA THR A 47 -27.22 -16.39 26.38
C THR A 47 -28.47 -16.61 25.52
N GLY A 48 -28.46 -17.65 24.69
CA GLY A 48 -29.59 -18.04 23.85
C GLY A 48 -29.64 -19.55 23.61
N ARG A 49 -30.84 -20.11 23.44
CA ARG A 49 -31.03 -21.51 23.02
C ARG A 49 -31.11 -21.57 21.49
N LEU A 50 -30.41 -22.51 20.88
CA LEU A 50 -30.46 -22.76 19.44
C LEU A 50 -31.02 -24.18 19.25
N SER A 51 -32.23 -24.32 18.69
CA SER A 51 -32.87 -25.64 18.52
C SER A 51 -33.19 -26.01 17.07
N GLY A 52 -32.96 -25.12 16.09
CA GLY A 52 -33.18 -25.42 14.66
C GLY A 52 -32.19 -24.79 13.66
N ILE A 53 -32.25 -25.21 12.38
CA ILE A 53 -31.43 -24.68 11.27
C ILE A 53 -31.64 -23.15 11.10
N GLN A 54 -32.86 -22.67 11.33
CA GLN A 54 -33.19 -21.24 11.31
C GLN A 54 -32.44 -20.44 12.41
N ASP A 55 -32.20 -21.05 13.58
CA ASP A 55 -31.44 -20.42 14.66
C ASP A 55 -29.94 -20.39 14.36
N LYS A 56 -29.42 -21.40 13.65
CA LYS A 56 -28.03 -21.42 13.16
C LYS A 56 -27.78 -20.34 12.10
N ILE A 57 -28.73 -20.12 11.18
CA ILE A 57 -28.65 -19.04 10.18
C ILE A 57 -28.70 -17.67 10.87
N ARG A 58 -29.55 -17.50 11.88
CA ARG A 58 -29.56 -16.27 12.71
C ARG A 58 -28.27 -16.06 13.48
N LEU A 59 -27.63 -17.14 13.97
CA LEU A 59 -26.33 -17.04 14.64
C LEU A 59 -25.23 -16.63 13.66
N ILE A 60 -25.19 -17.19 12.44
CA ILE A 60 -24.23 -16.77 11.40
C ILE A 60 -24.48 -15.31 11.02
N HIS A 61 -25.73 -14.90 10.84
CA HIS A 61 -26.07 -13.51 10.56
C HIS A 61 -25.74 -12.59 11.74
N PHE A 62 -25.90 -13.05 12.99
CA PHE A 62 -25.54 -12.31 14.19
C PHE A 62 -24.03 -12.24 14.41
N ILE A 63 -23.27 -13.28 14.05
CA ILE A 63 -21.80 -13.27 14.03
C ILE A 63 -21.33 -12.31 12.93
N HIS A 64 -21.92 -12.33 11.74
CA HIS A 64 -21.56 -11.40 10.67
C HIS A 64 -21.97 -9.95 10.99
N VAL A 65 -23.09 -9.76 11.69
CA VAL A 65 -23.51 -8.46 12.23
C VAL A 65 -22.61 -8.05 13.38
N LEU A 66 -22.16 -8.96 14.24
CA LEU A 66 -21.18 -8.68 15.31
C LEU A 66 -19.78 -8.43 14.75
N GLU A 67 -19.34 -9.09 13.69
CA GLU A 67 -18.11 -8.78 12.94
C GLU A 67 -18.21 -7.41 12.26
N ARG A 68 -19.37 -7.07 11.70
CA ARG A 68 -19.64 -5.71 11.19
C ARG A 68 -19.80 -4.65 12.28
N SER A 69 -20.25 -5.05 13.47
CA SER A 69 -20.43 -4.18 14.66
C SER A 69 -19.15 -4.05 15.48
N PHE A 70 -18.23 -5.01 15.36
CA PHE A 70 -16.80 -4.93 15.64
C PHE A 70 -16.05 -4.38 14.43
N ARG A 71 -16.63 -3.37 13.76
CA ARG A 71 -15.78 -2.22 13.44
C ARG A 71 -15.27 -1.78 14.81
N TYR A 72 -13.98 -1.98 15.07
CA TYR A 72 -13.30 -1.19 16.08
C TYR A 72 -13.83 0.23 15.90
N PRO A 73 -14.39 0.88 16.95
CA PRO A 73 -14.64 2.29 16.83
C PRO A 73 -13.27 2.86 16.47
N TYR A 74 -13.14 3.37 15.25
CA TYR A 74 -11.97 4.10 14.79
C TYR A 74 -12.02 5.46 15.50
N SER A 75 -12.21 5.44 16.82
CA SER A 75 -12.22 6.58 17.70
C SER A 75 -10.75 6.92 17.93
N ALA A 76 -10.29 7.89 17.12
CA ALA A 76 -9.01 8.56 17.19
C ALA A 76 -7.78 7.64 17.16
N MET A 77 -7.65 6.80 16.14
CA MET A 77 -6.29 6.47 15.71
C MET A 77 -5.59 7.76 15.28
N SER A 78 -4.36 7.95 15.75
CA SER A 78 -3.60 9.12 15.34
C SER A 78 -3.35 9.08 13.83
N ASN A 79 -3.25 10.26 13.21
CA ASN A 79 -3.02 10.39 11.78
C ASN A 79 -1.77 9.63 11.34
N GLU A 80 -0.73 9.62 12.17
CA GLU A 80 0.53 8.93 11.91
C GLU A 80 0.35 7.40 11.84
N ILE A 81 -0.37 6.81 12.80
CA ILE A 81 -0.60 5.35 12.81
C ILE A 81 -1.43 4.96 11.60
N ARG A 82 -2.44 5.74 11.25
CA ARG A 82 -3.25 5.44 10.08
C ARG A 82 -2.50 5.56 8.76
N ILE A 83 -1.68 6.60 8.60
CA ILE A 83 -0.82 6.73 7.42
C ILE A 83 0.06 5.47 7.31
N ALA A 84 0.63 5.01 8.42
CA ALA A 84 1.42 3.78 8.45
C ALA A 84 0.61 2.53 8.05
N GLU A 85 -0.64 2.38 8.54
CA GLU A 85 -1.53 1.28 8.15
C GLU A 85 -1.85 1.28 6.64
N LEU A 86 -2.19 2.45 6.10
CA LEU A 86 -2.59 2.59 4.71
C LEU A 86 -1.40 2.40 3.75
N ILE A 87 -0.23 2.95 4.09
CA ILE A 87 1.01 2.70 3.33
C ILE A 87 1.39 1.22 3.41
N SER A 88 1.32 0.60 4.59
CA SER A 88 1.60 -0.84 4.75
C SER A 88 0.67 -1.68 3.89
N SER A 89 -0.63 -1.35 3.88
CA SER A 89 -1.62 -2.03 3.03
C SER A 89 -1.30 -1.87 1.54
N ARG A 90 -0.92 -0.67 1.11
CA ARG A 90 -0.53 -0.38 -0.28
C ARG A 90 0.69 -1.18 -0.72
N ILE A 91 1.75 -1.19 0.10
CA ILE A 91 2.97 -1.96 -0.17
C ILE A 91 2.67 -3.46 -0.25
N CYS A 92 1.92 -4.01 0.71
CA CYS A 92 1.52 -5.41 0.71
C CYS A 92 0.69 -5.77 -0.53
N HIS A 93 -0.27 -4.92 -0.91
CA HIS A 93 -1.07 -5.12 -2.11
C HIS A 93 -0.22 -5.15 -3.38
N ALA A 94 0.70 -4.19 -3.54
CA ALA A 94 1.57 -4.11 -4.72
C ALA A 94 2.52 -5.33 -4.85
N LEU A 95 2.97 -5.88 -3.72
CA LEU A 95 3.87 -7.05 -3.70
C LEU A 95 3.13 -8.39 -3.82
N ALA A 96 1.85 -8.46 -3.45
CA ALA A 96 1.10 -9.72 -3.40
C ALA A 96 1.10 -10.46 -4.74
N ALA A 97 0.86 -9.76 -5.85
CA ALA A 97 0.78 -10.37 -7.18
C ALA A 97 2.13 -10.97 -7.65
N PRO A 98 3.25 -10.22 -7.73
CA PRO A 98 4.51 -10.79 -8.18
C PRO A 98 5.07 -11.82 -7.19
N VAL A 99 4.87 -11.67 -5.88
CA VAL A 99 5.29 -12.71 -4.91
C VAL A 99 4.47 -13.99 -5.08
N GLY A 100 3.15 -13.87 -5.30
CA GLY A 100 2.29 -15.03 -5.58
C GLY A 100 2.67 -15.75 -6.87
N ALA A 101 3.02 -15.01 -7.93
CA ALA A 101 3.45 -15.58 -9.21
C ALA A 101 4.74 -16.41 -9.11
N ILE A 102 5.67 -16.04 -8.20
CA ILE A 102 6.85 -16.86 -7.89
C ILE A 102 6.42 -18.21 -7.31
N GLY A 103 5.51 -18.21 -6.34
CA GLY A 103 4.98 -19.44 -5.73
C GLY A 103 4.29 -20.33 -6.75
N ASN A 104 3.41 -19.76 -7.57
CA ASN A 104 2.72 -20.49 -8.64
C ASN A 104 3.72 -21.09 -9.64
N GLY A 105 4.77 -20.35 -10.01
CA GLY A 105 5.82 -20.87 -10.89
C GLY A 105 6.59 -22.05 -10.27
N MET A 106 6.85 -22.02 -8.97
CA MET A 106 7.48 -23.15 -8.28
C MET A 106 6.58 -24.40 -8.29
N GLU A 107 5.28 -24.22 -8.04
CA GLU A 107 4.29 -25.32 -8.13
C GLU A 107 4.26 -25.94 -9.53
N LEU A 108 4.32 -25.12 -10.60
CA LEU A 108 4.38 -25.62 -11.98
C LEU A 108 5.62 -26.47 -12.26
N ILE A 109 6.79 -26.11 -11.71
CA ILE A 109 8.02 -26.90 -11.87
C ILE A 109 7.88 -28.26 -11.18
N GLU A 110 7.19 -28.32 -10.03
CA GLU A 110 6.96 -29.55 -9.29
C GLU A 110 5.93 -30.47 -9.97
N GLU A 111 4.92 -29.89 -10.64
CA GLU A 111 3.84 -30.65 -11.29
C GLU A 111 4.19 -31.15 -12.71
N PHE A 112 5.04 -30.45 -13.45
CA PHE A 112 5.32 -30.75 -14.85
C PHE A 112 6.80 -31.11 -15.10
N GLU A 113 7.04 -32.36 -15.56
CA GLU A 113 8.41 -32.89 -15.70
C GLU A 113 9.25 -32.24 -16.80
N ASP A 114 8.67 -31.76 -17.92
CA ASP A 114 9.48 -31.19 -19.03
C ASP A 114 8.79 -30.09 -19.85
N SER A 115 7.46 -30.13 -20.03
CA SER A 115 6.81 -29.27 -21.05
C SER A 115 6.60 -27.81 -20.65
N MET A 116 6.73 -27.46 -19.36
CA MET A 116 6.42 -26.12 -18.83
C MET A 116 7.52 -25.54 -17.94
N GLN A 117 8.67 -26.21 -17.80
CA GLN A 117 9.73 -25.76 -16.90
C GLN A 117 10.33 -24.43 -17.32
N ASP A 118 10.59 -24.24 -18.61
CA ASP A 118 11.16 -22.99 -19.13
C ASP A 118 10.20 -21.81 -18.90
N GLU A 119 8.91 -21.98 -19.21
CA GLU A 119 7.88 -20.95 -18.97
C GLU A 119 7.71 -20.62 -17.48
N ALA A 120 7.75 -21.64 -16.61
CA ALA A 120 7.67 -21.45 -15.18
C ALA A 120 8.91 -20.72 -14.62
N MET A 121 10.11 -21.05 -15.12
CA MET A 121 11.35 -20.36 -14.76
C MET A 121 11.36 -18.90 -15.21
N ASP A 122 10.84 -18.61 -16.42
CA ASP A 122 10.68 -17.24 -16.91
C ASP A 122 9.69 -16.45 -16.03
N LEU A 123 8.54 -17.05 -15.68
CA LEU A 123 7.56 -16.45 -14.77
C LEU A 123 8.18 -16.12 -13.40
N ILE A 124 8.95 -17.06 -12.82
CA ILE A 124 9.65 -16.85 -11.56
C ILE A 124 10.65 -15.69 -11.68
N SER A 125 11.47 -15.70 -12.73
CA SER A 125 12.53 -14.71 -12.95
C SER A 125 11.96 -13.29 -13.11
N MET A 126 10.94 -13.14 -13.95
CA MET A 126 10.24 -11.87 -14.16
C MET A 126 9.59 -11.37 -12.86
N SER A 127 8.92 -12.26 -12.14
CA SER A 127 8.20 -11.92 -10.90
C SER A 127 9.15 -11.58 -9.74
N ALA A 128 10.30 -12.26 -9.64
CA ALA A 128 11.34 -11.95 -8.68
C ALA A 128 12.00 -10.59 -8.96
N THR A 129 12.26 -10.30 -10.24
CA THR A 129 12.79 -9.00 -10.69
C THR A 129 11.81 -7.88 -10.36
N ARG A 130 10.51 -8.06 -10.67
CA ARG A 130 9.46 -7.09 -10.34
C ARG A 130 9.36 -6.85 -8.83
N SER A 131 9.33 -7.91 -8.03
CA SER A 131 9.29 -7.82 -6.56
C SER A 131 10.50 -7.04 -6.01
N THR A 132 11.69 -7.31 -6.53
CA THR A 132 12.93 -6.64 -6.13
C THR A 132 12.87 -5.15 -6.43
N ASN A 133 12.41 -4.78 -7.64
CA ASN A 133 12.30 -3.37 -8.02
C ASN A 133 11.27 -2.62 -7.18
N LEU A 134 10.10 -3.22 -6.91
CA LEU A 134 9.08 -2.65 -6.02
C LEU A 134 9.63 -2.42 -4.60
N ILE A 135 10.35 -3.39 -4.03
CA ILE A 135 10.96 -3.24 -2.70
C ILE A 135 11.98 -2.11 -2.67
N LYS A 136 12.86 -2.03 -3.68
CA LYS A 136 13.85 -0.95 -3.78
C LYS A 136 13.18 0.42 -3.89
N PHE A 137 12.15 0.53 -4.73
CA PHE A 137 11.39 1.75 -4.89
C PHE A 137 10.69 2.16 -3.59
N PHE A 138 9.87 1.28 -3.00
CA PHE A 138 9.10 1.60 -1.78
C PHE A 138 9.98 1.91 -0.57
N ARG A 139 11.14 1.26 -0.45
CA ARG A 139 12.13 1.56 0.59
C ARG A 139 12.60 3.01 0.53
N MET A 140 12.77 3.56 -0.67
CA MET A 140 13.25 4.93 -0.86
C MET A 140 12.08 5.94 -0.91
N ALA A 141 10.98 5.61 -1.57
CA ALA A 141 9.81 6.49 -1.72
C ALA A 141 9.00 6.67 -0.43
N TYR A 142 8.78 5.61 0.36
CA TYR A 142 8.00 5.66 1.61
C TYR A 142 8.88 5.53 2.87
N GLY A 143 10.05 4.91 2.77
CA GLY A 143 10.95 4.73 3.90
C GLY A 143 11.76 5.98 4.27
N SER A 144 12.48 5.90 5.40
CA SER A 144 13.39 6.96 5.86
C SER A 144 14.66 7.06 5.01
N ALA A 145 15.08 5.97 4.36
CA ALA A 145 16.31 5.91 3.58
C ALA A 145 16.33 6.89 2.40
N GLY A 146 15.17 7.26 1.85
CA GLY A 146 15.11 8.17 0.70
C GLY A 146 15.29 9.65 1.01
N TYR A 147 15.20 10.08 2.28
CA TYR A 147 15.32 11.50 2.61
C TYR A 147 16.73 12.03 2.32
N ASP A 148 17.76 11.37 2.88
CA ASP A 148 19.17 11.73 2.62
C ASP A 148 19.82 10.85 1.54
N GLY A 149 19.21 9.71 1.20
CA GLY A 149 19.81 8.70 0.33
C GLY A 149 19.60 8.89 -1.17
N LEU A 150 18.92 9.96 -1.61
CA LEU A 150 18.58 10.18 -3.03
C LEU A 150 19.10 11.52 -3.56
N GLY A 151 20.37 11.82 -3.30
CA GLY A 151 21.02 13.01 -3.87
C GLY A 151 21.38 12.87 -5.35
N ASN A 152 21.68 11.66 -5.82
CA ASN A 152 22.10 11.42 -7.21
C ASN A 152 20.90 11.19 -8.14
N PRO A 153 20.63 12.06 -9.15
CA PRO A 153 19.51 11.88 -10.07
C PRO A 153 19.52 10.55 -10.82
N SER A 154 20.70 10.01 -11.14
CA SER A 154 20.82 8.71 -11.83
C SER A 154 20.32 7.55 -10.98
N GLU A 155 20.46 7.64 -9.65
CA GLU A 155 19.91 6.66 -8.73
C GLU A 155 18.38 6.76 -8.65
N VAL A 156 17.85 7.99 -8.60
CA VAL A 156 16.40 8.23 -8.64
C VAL A 156 15.80 7.69 -9.94
N ARG A 157 16.44 7.96 -11.08
CA ARG A 157 16.05 7.43 -12.39
C ARG A 157 16.01 5.90 -12.40
N ALA A 158 17.06 5.25 -11.93
CA ALA A 158 17.13 3.78 -11.91
C ALA A 158 16.03 3.15 -11.04
N LEU A 159 15.68 3.78 -9.91
CA LEU A 159 14.58 3.34 -9.05
C LEU A 159 13.22 3.53 -9.75
N ALA A 160 13.03 4.69 -10.41
CA ALA A 160 11.82 4.99 -11.15
C ALA A 160 11.60 4.05 -12.35
N GLU A 161 12.63 3.84 -13.19
CA GLU A 161 12.58 2.91 -14.32
C GLU A 161 12.34 1.46 -13.88
N GLY A 162 12.85 1.06 -12.70
CA GLY A 162 12.54 -0.25 -12.14
C GLY A 162 11.09 -0.40 -11.66
N PHE A 163 10.47 0.70 -11.22
CA PHE A 163 9.10 0.74 -10.74
C PHE A 163 8.07 0.86 -11.86
N VAL A 164 8.33 1.69 -12.86
CA VAL A 164 7.43 1.90 -14.00
C VAL A 164 7.49 0.68 -14.92
N ASP A 165 6.35 0.33 -15.52
CA ASP A 165 6.32 -0.66 -16.59
C ASP A 165 6.86 -0.02 -17.88
N THR A 166 8.18 -0.09 -18.09
CA THR A 166 8.87 0.55 -19.21
C THR A 166 8.57 -0.10 -20.56
N GLU A 167 7.87 -1.23 -20.59
CA GLU A 167 7.31 -1.80 -21.83
C GLU A 167 6.04 -1.05 -22.26
N LYS A 168 5.29 -0.51 -21.30
CA LYS A 168 4.05 0.26 -21.56
C LYS A 168 4.26 1.76 -21.67
N PHE A 169 5.20 2.30 -20.90
CA PHE A 169 5.39 3.74 -20.78
C PHE A 169 6.79 4.15 -21.19
N SER A 170 6.89 5.10 -22.12
CA SER A 170 8.18 5.74 -22.41
C SER A 170 8.57 6.67 -21.26
N PHE A 171 9.85 6.71 -20.92
CA PHE A 171 10.36 7.44 -19.78
C PHE A 171 11.37 8.50 -20.25
N ASP A 172 10.97 9.77 -20.21
CA ASP A 172 11.82 10.90 -20.60
C ASP A 172 12.35 11.61 -19.35
N TRP A 173 13.67 11.77 -19.28
CA TRP A 173 14.37 12.25 -18.10
C TRP A 173 15.22 13.47 -18.44
N ASN A 174 14.67 14.66 -18.18
CA ASN A 174 15.33 15.93 -18.43
C ASN A 174 15.79 16.58 -17.12
N PHE A 175 17.10 16.51 -16.88
CA PHE A 175 17.80 17.15 -15.77
C PHE A 175 18.90 18.10 -16.27
N ASP A 176 18.76 18.61 -17.51
CA ASP A 176 19.80 19.42 -18.16
C ASP A 176 20.12 20.71 -17.40
N ALA A 177 19.19 21.18 -16.58
CA ALA A 177 19.38 22.37 -15.73
C ALA A 177 20.22 22.09 -14.47
N LEU A 178 20.45 20.83 -14.10
CA LEU A 178 21.32 20.45 -12.99
C LEU A 178 22.76 20.33 -13.50
N ALA A 179 23.71 21.04 -12.88
CA ALA A 179 25.08 20.98 -13.36
C ALA A 179 25.69 19.58 -13.15
N PRO A 180 26.63 19.13 -14.01
CA PRO A 180 27.27 17.84 -13.85
C PRO A 180 27.92 17.68 -12.46
N GLY A 181 27.47 16.68 -11.70
CA GLY A 181 27.97 16.39 -10.35
C GLY A 181 27.23 17.11 -9.22
N GLU A 182 26.25 17.96 -9.53
CA GLU A 182 25.34 18.47 -8.51
C GLU A 182 24.36 17.38 -8.03
N SER A 183 23.96 17.50 -6.78
CA SER A 183 23.03 16.59 -6.12
C SER A 183 21.71 17.31 -5.86
N LEU A 184 20.62 16.55 -5.88
CA LEU A 184 19.33 16.99 -5.39
C LEU A 184 19.43 17.36 -3.90
N SER A 185 18.69 18.39 -3.50
CA SER A 185 18.55 18.71 -2.09
C SER A 185 17.88 17.56 -1.33
N PRO A 186 18.14 17.41 -0.01
CA PRO A 186 17.49 16.38 0.81
C PRO A 186 15.97 16.34 0.61
N GLY A 187 15.42 15.13 0.60
CA GLY A 187 14.00 14.86 0.39
C GLY A 187 13.50 15.03 -1.06
N HIS A 188 14.20 15.76 -1.94
CA HIS A 188 13.70 16.03 -3.30
C HIS A 188 13.70 14.78 -4.19
N GLY A 189 14.72 13.93 -4.07
CA GLY A 189 14.71 12.64 -4.78
C GLY A 189 13.56 11.73 -4.35
N LYS A 190 13.23 11.71 -3.04
CA LYS A 190 12.08 10.98 -2.48
C LYS A 190 10.76 11.53 -3.04
N LEU A 191 10.58 12.84 -2.97
CA LEU A 191 9.41 13.52 -3.50
C LEU A 191 9.23 13.24 -5.00
N LEU A 192 10.32 13.25 -5.76
CA LEU A 192 10.28 12.94 -7.19
C LEU A 192 9.82 11.51 -7.48
N LEU A 193 10.30 10.50 -6.73
CA LEU A 193 9.80 9.12 -6.87
C LEU A 193 8.28 9.07 -6.61
N LEU A 194 7.81 9.76 -5.57
CA LEU A 194 6.39 9.81 -5.25
C LEU A 194 5.56 10.47 -6.37
N MET A 195 6.04 11.57 -6.94
CA MET A 195 5.40 12.24 -8.08
C MET A 195 5.39 11.37 -9.35
N ILE A 196 6.45 10.60 -9.61
CA ILE A 196 6.49 9.65 -10.73
C ILE A 196 5.46 8.54 -10.55
N GLU A 197 5.30 8.00 -9.34
CA GLU A 197 4.27 7.02 -9.06
C GLU A 197 2.86 7.62 -9.26
N LEU A 198 2.62 8.88 -8.86
CA LEU A 198 1.34 9.56 -9.15
C LEU A 198 1.08 9.67 -10.65
N ALA A 199 2.08 10.11 -11.42
CA ALA A 199 1.97 10.21 -12.87
C ALA A 199 1.65 8.85 -13.52
N SER A 200 2.27 7.78 -13.02
CA SER A 200 1.99 6.43 -13.51
C SER A 200 0.55 5.96 -13.24
N GLU A 201 -0.06 6.38 -12.12
CA GLU A 201 -1.46 6.04 -11.81
C GLU A 201 -2.47 6.80 -12.70
N MET A 202 -2.04 7.90 -13.32
CA MET A 202 -2.87 8.67 -14.23
C MET A 202 -2.91 8.05 -15.64
N LEU A 203 -1.97 7.17 -15.99
CA LEU A 203 -1.89 6.52 -17.30
C LEU A 203 -2.71 5.22 -17.30
N LEU A 204 -3.65 5.09 -18.25
CA LEU A 204 -4.55 3.93 -18.32
C LEU A 204 -3.96 2.74 -19.10
N ARG A 205 -3.17 3.01 -20.14
CA ARG A 205 -2.68 1.98 -21.09
C ARG A 205 -1.24 2.24 -21.51
N ASP A 206 -1.09 3.13 -22.48
CA ASP A 206 0.18 3.56 -23.09
C ASP A 206 0.35 5.06 -22.82
N GLY A 207 1.59 5.55 -22.86
CA GLY A 207 1.86 6.97 -22.64
C GLY A 207 3.33 7.23 -22.34
N ALA A 208 3.63 8.45 -21.92
CA ALA A 208 4.96 8.84 -21.46
C ALA A 208 4.91 9.44 -20.06
N ILE A 209 5.97 9.19 -19.29
CA ILE A 209 6.26 9.94 -18.07
C ILE A 209 7.47 10.81 -18.38
N GLU A 210 7.28 12.12 -18.33
CA GLU A 210 8.33 13.11 -18.64
C GLU A 210 8.68 13.86 -17.37
N ILE A 211 9.96 13.83 -17.02
CA ILE A 211 10.46 14.44 -15.80
C ILE A 211 11.29 15.66 -16.19
N THR A 212 10.96 16.81 -15.61
CA THR A 212 11.74 18.04 -15.75
C THR A 212 12.09 18.59 -14.38
N TYR A 213 13.35 18.98 -14.22
CA TYR A 213 13.86 19.63 -13.01
C TYR A 213 14.30 21.07 -13.32
N ALA A 214 13.82 22.03 -12.53
CA ALA A 214 14.28 23.41 -12.54
C ALA A 214 15.03 23.76 -11.23
N PRO A 215 16.21 24.41 -11.30
CA PRO A 215 17.04 24.73 -10.12
C PRO A 215 16.38 25.65 -9.10
N GLU A 216 15.34 26.41 -9.49
CA GLU A 216 14.54 27.27 -8.59
C GLU A 216 13.29 26.58 -8.00
N ALA A 217 13.32 25.24 -8.00
CA ALA A 217 12.55 24.35 -7.11
C ALA A 217 11.21 23.81 -7.62
N ASP A 218 10.84 24.01 -8.87
CA ASP A 218 9.72 23.29 -9.48
C ASP A 218 10.18 21.91 -9.98
N LEU A 219 9.82 20.86 -9.22
CA LEU A 219 9.79 19.51 -9.78
C LEU A 219 8.54 19.40 -10.65
N CYS A 220 8.70 18.93 -11.89
CA CYS A 220 7.59 18.67 -12.79
C CYS A 220 7.65 17.23 -13.28
N VAL A 221 6.53 16.53 -13.16
CA VAL A 221 6.32 15.22 -13.79
C VAL A 221 5.07 15.31 -14.64
N PHE A 222 5.20 14.98 -15.92
CA PHE A 222 4.12 15.01 -16.89
C PHE A 222 3.71 13.59 -17.29
N ALA A 223 2.46 13.24 -17.04
CA ALA A 223 1.83 12.03 -17.55
C ALA A 223 1.22 12.35 -18.93
N ARG A 224 1.97 12.10 -20.01
CA ARG A 224 1.55 12.35 -21.39
C ARG A 224 0.72 11.17 -21.91
N ALA A 225 -0.58 11.38 -22.04
CA ALA A 225 -1.52 10.54 -22.77
C ALA A 225 -2.85 11.29 -22.97
N ASP A 226 -3.48 11.11 -24.12
CA ASP A 226 -4.78 11.72 -24.43
C ASP A 226 -5.89 11.26 -23.47
N ASP A 227 -5.78 10.06 -22.92
CA ASP A 227 -6.72 9.45 -21.97
C ASP A 227 -6.23 9.47 -20.52
N ALA A 228 -5.14 10.21 -20.21
CA ALA A 228 -4.65 10.34 -18.84
C ALA A 228 -5.78 10.83 -17.92
N THR A 229 -5.98 10.20 -16.76
CA THR A 229 -7.12 10.48 -15.88
C THR A 229 -6.69 10.69 -14.45
N LEU A 230 -7.18 11.76 -13.83
CA LEU A 230 -7.09 11.98 -12.39
C LEU A 230 -8.49 11.83 -11.81
N ASP A 231 -8.71 10.78 -11.03
CA ASP A 231 -9.99 10.56 -10.34
C ASP A 231 -10.13 11.52 -9.15
N SER A 232 -11.37 11.95 -8.90
CA SER A 232 -11.72 12.89 -7.82
C SER A 232 -11.24 12.47 -6.43
N ALA A 233 -11.20 11.17 -6.11
CA ALA A 233 -10.73 10.71 -4.81
C ALA A 233 -9.21 10.86 -4.66
N LEU A 234 -8.45 10.68 -5.74
CA LEU A 234 -7.01 10.92 -5.76
C LEU A 234 -6.70 12.42 -5.76
N GLU A 235 -7.46 13.21 -6.54
CA GLU A 235 -7.39 14.68 -6.53
C GLU A 235 -7.59 15.25 -5.12
N ASN A 236 -8.66 14.83 -4.43
CA ASN A 236 -8.93 15.25 -3.06
C ASN A 236 -7.81 14.86 -2.10
N ALA A 237 -7.26 13.64 -2.25
CA ALA A 237 -6.17 13.16 -1.41
C ALA A 237 -4.87 13.92 -1.66
N MET A 238 -4.61 14.43 -2.87
CA MET A 238 -3.42 15.25 -3.18
C MET A 238 -3.47 16.66 -2.56
N THR A 239 -4.57 17.04 -1.93
CA THR A 239 -4.68 18.34 -1.24
C THR A 239 -4.01 18.27 0.13
N SER A 240 -3.21 19.28 0.48
CA SER A 240 -2.42 19.33 1.72
C SER A 240 -3.26 19.33 3.00
N ASP A 241 -4.54 19.72 2.92
CA ASP A 241 -5.51 19.73 4.01
C ASP A 241 -6.59 18.64 3.85
N CYS A 242 -6.29 17.56 3.11
CA CYS A 242 -7.25 16.46 2.96
C CYS A 242 -7.64 15.86 4.32
N ASP A 243 -8.92 15.54 4.50
CA ASP A 243 -9.34 14.79 5.66
C ASP A 243 -8.81 13.37 5.53
N LEU A 244 -7.80 13.04 6.35
CA LEU A 244 -7.25 11.70 6.35
C LEU A 244 -8.34 10.66 6.54
N ASN A 245 -9.45 10.92 7.27
CA ASN A 245 -10.64 10.05 7.42
C ASN A 245 -11.23 9.54 6.11
N GLU A 246 -11.07 10.29 5.03
CA GLU A 246 -11.56 9.91 3.70
C GLU A 246 -10.49 9.19 2.86
N VAL A 247 -9.23 9.19 3.31
CA VAL A 247 -8.11 8.54 2.61
C VAL A 247 -8.16 7.02 2.78
N THR A 248 -7.94 6.31 1.67
CA THR A 248 -7.95 4.85 1.58
C THR A 248 -6.57 4.32 1.21
N ALA A 249 -6.38 2.99 1.21
CA ALA A 249 -5.11 2.39 0.75
C ALA A 249 -4.81 2.70 -0.73
N ARG A 250 -5.83 3.04 -1.53
CA ARG A 250 -5.67 3.49 -2.91
C ARG A 250 -5.17 4.93 -2.98
N THR A 251 -5.78 5.83 -2.20
CA THR A 251 -5.54 7.28 -2.30
C THR A 251 -4.45 7.79 -1.35
N ILE A 252 -3.96 6.96 -0.42
CA ILE A 252 -2.89 7.32 0.53
C ILE A 252 -1.63 7.84 -0.14
N HIS A 253 -1.33 7.37 -1.35
CA HIS A 253 -0.18 7.84 -2.09
C HIS A 253 -0.24 9.34 -2.40
N GLY A 254 -1.40 9.83 -2.86
CA GLY A 254 -1.63 11.26 -3.10
C GLY A 254 -1.48 12.08 -1.82
N ALA A 255 -2.11 11.63 -0.73
CA ALA A 255 -2.02 12.30 0.58
C ALA A 255 -0.60 12.32 1.14
N TYR A 256 0.10 11.19 1.08
CA TYR A 256 1.49 11.10 1.54
C TYR A 256 2.41 11.99 0.70
N THR A 257 2.23 12.04 -0.61
CA THR A 257 3.02 12.90 -1.50
C THR A 257 2.82 14.39 -1.15
N ALA A 258 1.58 14.81 -0.92
CA ALA A 258 1.26 16.18 -0.50
C ALA A 258 1.86 16.53 0.87
N LEU A 259 1.84 15.59 1.83
CA LEU A 259 2.47 15.77 3.15
C LEU A 259 4.00 15.88 3.04
N VAL A 260 4.64 15.06 2.21
CA VAL A 260 6.09 15.14 1.97
C VAL A 260 6.46 16.46 1.28
N ALA A 261 5.68 16.92 0.30
CA ALA A 261 5.88 18.23 -0.31
C ALA A 261 5.83 19.34 0.73
N ARG A 262 4.83 19.31 1.62
CA ARG A 262 4.67 20.28 2.71
C ARG A 262 5.83 20.28 3.70
N GLU A 263 6.36 19.11 4.05
CA GLU A 263 7.55 19.00 4.93
C GLU A 263 8.79 19.65 4.29
N LEU A 264 8.86 19.71 2.96
CA LEU A 264 9.89 20.42 2.21
C LEU A 264 9.53 21.90 1.95
N GLU A 265 8.49 22.42 2.60
CA GLU A 265 7.96 23.78 2.42
C GLU A 265 7.46 24.06 0.99
N LYS A 266 6.97 23.03 0.29
CA LYS A 266 6.46 23.07 -1.09
C LYS A 266 4.98 22.74 -1.17
N ASN A 267 4.36 23.05 -2.31
CA ASN A 267 2.98 22.71 -2.60
C ASN A 267 2.88 21.80 -3.82
N LEU A 268 2.18 20.68 -3.66
CA LEU A 268 1.81 19.80 -4.77
C LEU A 268 0.60 20.41 -5.50
N SER A 269 0.71 20.53 -6.82
CA SER A 269 -0.35 21.02 -7.70
C SER A 269 -0.40 20.20 -8.98
N TRP A 270 -1.49 20.32 -9.72
CA TRP A 270 -1.63 19.64 -11.00
C TRP A 270 -2.40 20.51 -12.01
N GLU A 271 -2.19 20.24 -13.29
CA GLU A 271 -2.89 20.91 -14.39
C GLU A 271 -3.21 19.90 -15.51
N ARG A 272 -4.43 19.96 -16.04
CA ARG A 272 -4.81 19.27 -17.27
C ARG A 272 -4.28 20.04 -18.48
N LEU A 273 -3.42 19.42 -19.27
CA LEU A 273 -2.98 19.93 -20.57
C LEU A 273 -3.66 19.18 -21.71
N ALA A 274 -3.45 19.63 -22.94
CA ALA A 274 -4.09 19.04 -24.13
C ALA A 274 -3.69 17.57 -24.35
N ASP A 275 -2.47 17.21 -23.98
CA ASP A 275 -1.83 15.91 -24.23
C ASP A 275 -1.53 15.12 -22.93
N GLY A 276 -2.08 15.53 -21.77
CA GLY A 276 -1.82 14.83 -20.52
C GLY A 276 -2.13 15.61 -19.24
N ILE A 277 -1.51 15.17 -18.13
CA ILE A 277 -1.59 15.82 -16.81
C ILE A 277 -0.20 16.17 -16.33
N SER A 278 0.00 17.45 -15.96
CA SER A 278 1.22 17.92 -15.32
C SER A 278 1.03 17.93 -13.82
N ILE A 279 1.96 17.32 -13.10
CA ILE A 279 2.09 17.37 -11.64
C ILE A 279 3.30 18.24 -11.34
N ARG A 280 3.09 19.33 -10.59
CA ARG A 280 4.14 20.28 -10.21
C ARG A 280 4.26 20.37 -8.70
N CYS A 281 5.49 20.49 -8.22
CA CYS A 281 5.78 20.74 -6.82
C CYS A 281 6.72 21.95 -6.70
N GLY A 282 6.17 23.07 -6.23
CA GLY A 282 6.80 24.38 -6.11
C GLY A 282 6.74 24.89 -4.68
#